data_AF-A0A939AJ17-F1
#
_entry.id   AF-A0A939AJ17-F1
#
_cell.length_a   1.000
_cell.length_b   1.000
_cell.length_c   1.000
_cell.angle_alpha   90.00
_cell.angle_beta   90.00
_cell.angle_gamma   90.00
#
_symmetry.space_group_name_H-M   'P 1'
#
loop_
_entity.id
_entity.type
_entity.pdbx_description
1 polymer ?
#
loop_
_entity_poly.entity_id
_entity_poly.type
_entity_poly.pdbx_seq_one_letter_code
_entity_poly.pdbx_strand_id
1 'polypeptide(L)'
;MVGNHDWYYRLAGAAFDEIRLEVIKRMGLSNPVSPFPYEAEESPFLKDLFERHRVYARHGDIYDKFNFNKQKGRNHGTVGDAFTMDVCNRFPLEVQKRYGDLLPAGIVDSLRKIANIRPVLAAPLWISGQIRHYAGSHPLEDELKGVWDDIADEFLQLDFVREEDKAFRFDVVDAMELIVKISGRASFATINDVVIWVRKKMWSGKHSFASHALKEPAFLNGRAQHIVYGHTHYYEVVPLGMKLDTSYEPESQIYFNAGTWHSYYDLAIQNPKEQKFVPYQALTYLTFYTAEEHDGRRFETWSGAYA
;
A
#
# COMPACT_ATOMS: atom_id res chain seq x y z
N MET A 1 -12.42 -6.20 -2.71
CA MET A 1 -12.38 -5.73 -1.31
C MET A 1 -11.10 -6.20 -0.64
N VAL A 2 -10.55 -5.39 0.28
CA VAL A 2 -9.30 -5.58 1.03
C VAL A 2 -8.00 -5.38 0.22
N GLY A 3 -8.10 -4.90 -1.02
CA GLY A 3 -6.95 -4.56 -1.86
C GLY A 3 -6.21 -3.28 -1.44
N ASN A 4 -5.07 -3.04 -2.07
CA ASN A 4 -4.31 -1.79 -1.95
C ASN A 4 -4.31 -1.03 -3.28
N HIS A 5 -4.42 0.30 -3.24
CA HIS A 5 -4.55 1.17 -4.43
C HIS A 5 -5.59 0.65 -5.43
N ASP A 6 -6.80 0.38 -4.95
CA ASP A 6 -7.88 -0.22 -5.73
C ASP A 6 -9.02 0.78 -6.03
N TRP A 7 -8.74 2.07 -5.78
CA TRP A 7 -9.67 3.19 -5.87
C TRP A 7 -10.37 3.27 -7.21
N TYR A 8 -9.62 3.17 -8.30
CA TYR A 8 -10.12 3.27 -9.66
C TYR A 8 -11.09 2.14 -10.03
N TYR A 9 -11.05 0.99 -9.34
CA TYR A 9 -12.04 -0.08 -9.57
C TYR A 9 -13.43 0.28 -9.04
N ARG A 10 -13.54 1.28 -8.14
CA ARG A 10 -14.83 1.78 -7.63
C ARG A 10 -15.39 2.94 -8.47
N LEU A 11 -14.55 3.65 -9.20
CA LEU A 11 -14.98 4.83 -9.96
C LEU A 11 -15.89 4.45 -11.13
N ALA A 12 -16.97 5.19 -11.32
CA ALA A 12 -17.88 5.01 -12.45
C ALA A 12 -17.34 5.68 -13.72
N GLY A 13 -17.70 5.15 -14.88
CA GLY A 13 -17.37 5.73 -16.19
C GLY A 13 -16.63 4.74 -17.10
N ALA A 14 -16.79 4.91 -18.41
CA ALA A 14 -16.34 3.97 -19.42
C ALA A 14 -14.83 3.63 -19.33
N ALA A 15 -13.98 4.62 -19.06
CA ALA A 15 -12.54 4.41 -18.88
C ALA A 15 -12.22 3.47 -17.70
N PHE A 16 -12.97 3.58 -16.60
CA PHE A 16 -12.80 2.70 -15.44
C PHE A 16 -13.45 1.33 -15.66
N ASP A 17 -14.52 1.27 -16.47
CA ASP A 17 -15.13 0.00 -16.91
C ASP A 17 -14.15 -0.83 -17.73
N GLU A 18 -13.36 -0.20 -18.61
CA GLU A 18 -12.31 -0.86 -19.38
C GLU A 18 -11.22 -1.46 -18.47
N ILE A 19 -10.77 -0.70 -17.47
CA ILE A 19 -9.79 -1.18 -16.49
C ILE A 19 -10.34 -2.39 -15.71
N ARG A 20 -11.60 -2.31 -15.23
CA ARG A 20 -12.26 -3.44 -14.56
C ARG A 20 -12.37 -4.65 -15.49
N LEU A 21 -12.76 -4.46 -16.74
CA LEU A 21 -12.88 -5.53 -17.72
C LEU A 21 -11.54 -6.23 -17.96
N GLU A 22 -10.44 -5.48 -18.01
CA GLU A 22 -9.10 -6.07 -18.10
C GLU A 22 -8.81 -6.93 -16.87
N VAL A 23 -9.00 -6.40 -15.65
CA VAL A 23 -8.78 -7.18 -14.41
C VAL A 23 -9.62 -8.45 -14.39
N ILE A 24 -10.91 -8.34 -14.72
CA ILE A 24 -11.84 -9.47 -14.78
C ILE A 24 -11.32 -10.56 -15.72
N LYS A 25 -10.93 -10.19 -16.94
CA LYS A 25 -10.41 -11.13 -17.94
C LYS A 25 -9.09 -11.76 -17.54
N ARG A 26 -8.14 -10.95 -17.04
CA ARG A 26 -6.79 -11.39 -16.68
C ARG A 26 -6.78 -12.33 -15.47
N MET A 27 -7.65 -12.06 -14.50
CA MET A 27 -7.75 -12.81 -13.26
C MET A 27 -8.78 -13.94 -13.33
N GLY A 28 -9.51 -14.08 -14.44
CA GLY A 28 -10.55 -15.11 -14.61
C GLY A 28 -11.74 -14.91 -13.67
N LEU A 29 -12.07 -13.67 -13.32
CA LEU A 29 -13.14 -13.36 -12.37
C LEU A 29 -14.51 -13.43 -13.05
N SER A 30 -15.55 -13.68 -12.24
CA SER A 30 -16.95 -13.66 -12.69
C SER A 30 -17.67 -12.36 -12.31
N ASN A 31 -16.92 -11.31 -11.96
CA ASN A 31 -17.48 -10.03 -11.56
C ASN A 31 -18.13 -9.31 -12.77
N PRO A 32 -19.21 -8.55 -12.54
CA PRO A 32 -19.73 -7.64 -13.55
C PRO A 32 -18.74 -6.48 -13.80
N VAL A 33 -18.81 -5.88 -15.00
CA VAL A 33 -18.09 -4.64 -15.35
C VAL A 33 -18.81 -3.43 -14.76
N SER A 34 -18.96 -3.44 -13.44
CA SER A 34 -19.51 -2.34 -12.63
C SER A 34 -18.53 -2.03 -11.51
N PRO A 35 -18.62 -0.84 -10.88
CA PRO A 35 -17.84 -0.53 -9.68
C PRO A 35 -17.70 -1.72 -8.73
N PHE A 36 -16.46 -2.09 -8.41
CA PHE A 36 -16.22 -3.16 -7.45
C PHE A 36 -16.67 -2.71 -6.06
N PRO A 37 -17.35 -3.57 -5.29
CA PRO A 37 -17.72 -3.28 -3.92
C PRO A 37 -16.48 -2.91 -3.10
N TYR A 38 -16.61 -1.88 -2.29
CA TYR A 38 -15.58 -1.44 -1.35
C TYR A 38 -15.91 -1.86 0.09
N GLU A 39 -17.18 -1.76 0.47
CA GLU A 39 -17.72 -2.34 1.71
C GLU A 39 -18.63 -3.53 1.38
N ALA A 40 -18.75 -4.49 2.30
CA ALA A 40 -19.54 -5.70 2.08
C ALA A 40 -21.02 -5.39 1.85
N GLU A 41 -21.54 -4.33 2.47
CA GLU A 41 -22.93 -3.88 2.34
C GLU A 41 -23.30 -3.43 0.93
N GLU A 42 -22.32 -3.09 0.08
CA GLU A 42 -22.53 -2.73 -1.31
C GLU A 42 -22.85 -3.96 -2.20
N SER A 43 -22.71 -5.18 -1.68
CA SER A 43 -23.05 -6.43 -2.36
C SER A 43 -23.77 -7.41 -1.43
N PRO A 44 -25.08 -7.68 -1.64
CA PRO A 44 -25.83 -8.65 -0.83
C PRO A 44 -25.17 -10.03 -0.76
N PHE A 45 -24.55 -10.45 -1.86
CA PHE A 45 -23.80 -11.71 -1.94
C PHE A 45 -22.56 -11.70 -1.03
N LEU A 46 -21.74 -10.64 -1.09
CA LEU A 46 -20.54 -10.56 -0.23
C LEU A 46 -20.91 -10.42 1.24
N LYS A 47 -21.96 -9.65 1.55
CA LYS A 47 -22.49 -9.53 2.91
C LYS A 47 -22.91 -10.88 3.48
N ASP A 48 -23.75 -11.63 2.76
CA ASP A 48 -24.18 -12.97 3.16
C ASP A 48 -22.98 -13.91 3.33
N LEU A 49 -22.05 -13.91 2.36
CA LEU A 49 -20.86 -14.74 2.40
C LEU A 49 -20.03 -14.46 3.66
N PHE A 50 -19.78 -13.19 3.98
CA PHE A 50 -19.02 -12.79 5.16
C PHE A 50 -19.73 -13.13 6.46
N GLU A 51 -21.05 -12.91 6.54
CA GLU A 51 -21.85 -13.28 7.72
C GLU A 51 -21.81 -14.79 7.98
N ARG A 52 -21.98 -15.63 6.94
CA ARG A 52 -21.90 -17.09 7.07
C ARG A 52 -20.54 -17.59 7.55
N HIS A 53 -19.46 -16.97 7.10
CA HIS A 53 -18.09 -17.33 7.50
C HIS A 53 -17.61 -16.59 8.76
N ARG A 54 -18.47 -15.76 9.36
CA ARG A 54 -18.17 -14.91 10.52
C ARG A 54 -16.93 -14.03 10.29
N VAL A 55 -16.79 -13.56 9.05
CA VAL A 55 -15.74 -12.66 8.58
C VAL A 55 -16.27 -11.23 8.58
N TYR A 56 -15.47 -10.30 9.03
CA TYR A 56 -15.62 -8.88 8.76
C TYR A 56 -14.38 -8.40 8.04
N ALA A 57 -14.52 -7.96 6.79
CA ALA A 57 -13.38 -7.51 6.00
C ALA A 57 -13.62 -6.13 5.40
N ARG A 58 -12.57 -5.29 5.44
CA ARG A 58 -12.60 -3.94 4.87
C ARG A 58 -11.21 -3.47 4.46
N HIS A 59 -11.15 -2.40 3.70
CA HIS A 59 -9.87 -1.76 3.38
C HIS A 59 -9.27 -1.07 4.60
N GLY A 60 -7.96 -1.26 4.81
CA GLY A 60 -7.22 -0.60 5.89
C GLY A 60 -6.81 0.85 5.58
N ASP A 61 -6.96 1.29 4.33
CA ASP A 61 -6.66 2.65 3.87
C ASP A 61 -7.44 3.71 4.66
N ILE A 62 -8.61 3.38 5.21
CA ILE A 62 -9.41 4.27 6.07
C ILE A 62 -8.66 4.79 7.31
N TYR A 63 -7.58 4.12 7.70
CA TYR A 63 -6.72 4.51 8.82
C TYR A 63 -5.50 5.31 8.36
N ASP A 64 -5.26 5.41 7.05
CA ASP A 64 -4.22 6.20 6.43
C ASP A 64 -4.80 7.44 5.72
N LYS A 65 -4.57 8.62 6.31
CA LYS A 65 -5.05 9.88 5.75
C LYS A 65 -4.41 10.25 4.40
N PHE A 66 -3.26 9.66 4.07
CA PHE A 66 -2.64 9.84 2.77
C PHE A 66 -3.40 9.13 1.66
N ASN A 67 -4.03 8.00 1.99
CA ASN A 67 -4.72 7.11 1.05
C ASN A 67 -6.25 7.08 1.25
N PHE A 68 -6.79 7.79 2.24
CA PHE A 68 -8.24 7.92 2.43
C PHE A 68 -8.69 9.27 3.02
N ASN A 69 -9.62 9.93 2.33
CA ASN A 69 -10.28 11.14 2.83
C ASN A 69 -11.64 10.82 3.47
N LYS A 70 -11.69 10.80 4.81
CA LYS A 70 -12.93 10.49 5.56
C LYS A 70 -14.10 11.44 5.29
N GLN A 71 -13.83 12.69 4.97
CA GLN A 71 -14.86 13.72 4.79
C GLN A 71 -15.47 13.62 3.39
N LYS A 72 -14.63 13.41 2.38
CA LYS A 72 -15.04 13.33 0.98
C LYS A 72 -15.44 11.91 0.54
N GLY A 73 -15.10 10.91 1.36
CA GLY A 73 -15.47 9.52 1.16
C GLY A 73 -14.59 8.78 0.14
N ARG A 74 -14.86 7.49 -0.05
CA ARG A 74 -13.99 6.58 -0.81
C ARG A 74 -13.84 6.92 -2.30
N ASN A 75 -14.84 7.56 -2.91
CA ASN A 75 -14.80 7.93 -4.32
C ASN A 75 -13.87 9.12 -4.58
N HIS A 76 -13.46 9.86 -3.55
CA HIS A 76 -12.54 10.98 -3.72
C HIS A 76 -11.10 10.47 -3.83
N GLY A 77 -10.39 10.90 -4.88
CA GLY A 77 -8.97 10.62 -5.02
C GLY A 77 -8.18 11.30 -3.92
N THR A 78 -7.12 10.67 -3.44
CA THR A 78 -6.27 11.24 -2.40
C THR A 78 -4.91 11.69 -2.93
N VAL A 79 -4.16 12.42 -2.10
CA VAL A 79 -2.77 12.80 -2.42
C VAL A 79 -1.92 11.56 -2.70
N GLY A 80 -2.16 10.44 -2.01
CA GLY A 80 -1.48 9.17 -2.28
C GLY A 80 -1.81 8.55 -3.63
N ASP A 81 -3.07 8.64 -4.08
CA ASP A 81 -3.46 8.21 -5.42
C ASP A 81 -2.78 9.07 -6.49
N ALA A 82 -2.85 10.40 -6.34
CA ALA A 82 -2.22 11.33 -7.26
C ALA A 82 -0.69 11.17 -7.29
N PHE A 83 -0.04 11.01 -6.14
CA PHE A 83 1.41 10.78 -6.06
C PHE A 83 1.84 9.50 -6.77
N THR A 84 1.03 8.44 -6.66
CA THR A 84 1.30 7.19 -7.37
C THR A 84 1.26 7.38 -8.88
N MET A 85 0.27 8.12 -9.39
CA MET A 85 0.10 8.35 -10.83
C MET A 85 1.10 9.36 -11.39
N ASP A 86 1.19 10.54 -10.76
CA ASP A 86 1.87 11.70 -11.33
C ASP A 86 3.36 11.74 -10.99
N VAL A 87 3.78 11.02 -9.95
CA VAL A 87 5.20 10.92 -9.56
C VAL A 87 5.74 9.52 -9.80
N CYS A 88 5.20 8.51 -9.11
CA CYS A 88 5.78 7.16 -9.13
C CYS A 88 5.71 6.50 -10.51
N ASN A 89 4.57 6.61 -11.20
CA ASN A 89 4.40 6.03 -12.54
C ASN A 89 5.01 6.91 -13.64
N ARG A 90 5.03 8.24 -13.47
CA ARG A 90 5.59 9.18 -14.44
C ARG A 90 7.11 9.12 -14.50
N PHE A 91 7.79 9.04 -13.36
CA PHE A 91 9.25 9.03 -13.29
C PHE A 91 9.93 8.01 -14.21
N PRO A 92 9.61 6.70 -14.17
CA PRO A 92 10.24 5.73 -15.07
C PRO A 92 9.97 6.02 -16.55
N LEU A 93 8.82 6.61 -16.88
CA LEU A 93 8.48 7.00 -18.26
C LEU A 93 9.33 8.17 -18.75
N GLU A 94 9.50 9.20 -17.92
CA GLU A 94 10.36 10.35 -18.23
C GLU A 94 11.84 9.95 -18.31
N VAL A 95 12.31 9.09 -17.40
CA VAL A 95 13.67 8.54 -17.45
C VAL A 95 13.91 7.75 -18.74
N GLN A 96 12.98 6.86 -19.11
CA GLN A 96 13.07 6.10 -20.36
C GLN A 96 13.10 7.01 -21.59
N LYS A 97 12.26 8.06 -21.60
CA LYS A 97 12.16 9.02 -22.70
C LYS A 97 13.44 9.84 -22.88
N ARG A 98 14.08 10.27 -21.79
CA ARG A 98 15.24 11.17 -21.82
C ARG A 98 16.59 10.44 -21.86
N TYR A 99 16.71 9.29 -21.19
CA TYR A 99 17.99 8.61 -20.97
C TYR A 99 17.96 7.10 -21.28
N GLY A 100 16.91 6.59 -21.92
CA GLY A 100 16.73 5.16 -22.18
C GLY A 100 17.94 4.47 -22.84
N ASP A 101 18.57 5.13 -23.80
CA ASP A 101 19.73 4.61 -24.54
C ASP A 101 21.06 4.72 -23.77
N LEU A 102 21.08 5.49 -22.69
CA LEU A 102 22.25 5.75 -21.85
C LEU A 102 22.28 4.87 -20.60
N LEU A 103 21.17 4.17 -20.32
CA LEU A 103 20.99 3.40 -19.11
C LEU A 103 21.15 1.90 -19.38
N PRO A 104 21.79 1.14 -18.47
CA PRO A 104 21.78 -0.30 -18.51
C PRO A 104 20.36 -0.89 -18.68
N ALA A 105 20.28 -1.97 -19.46
CA ALA A 105 19.04 -2.70 -19.66
C ALA A 105 18.44 -3.14 -18.31
N GLY A 106 17.12 -2.93 -18.15
CA GLY A 106 16.37 -3.32 -16.96
C GLY A 106 16.29 -2.27 -15.84
N ILE A 107 17.01 -1.15 -15.91
CA ILE A 107 16.86 -0.05 -14.91
C ILE A 107 15.46 0.52 -14.96
N VAL A 108 14.94 0.83 -16.15
CA VAL A 108 13.58 1.37 -16.30
C VAL A 108 12.55 0.40 -15.74
N ASP A 109 12.73 -0.90 -15.96
CA ASP A 109 11.86 -1.92 -15.38
C ASP A 109 12.01 -2.04 -13.86
N SER A 110 13.19 -1.77 -13.30
CA SER A 110 13.38 -1.59 -11.87
C SER A 110 12.59 -0.37 -11.38
N LEU A 111 12.77 0.80 -12.01
CA LEU A 111 12.11 2.05 -11.64
C LEU A 111 10.57 1.95 -11.75
N ARG A 112 10.03 1.14 -12.66
CA ARG A 112 8.58 0.84 -12.71
C ARG A 112 8.04 0.18 -11.44
N LYS A 113 8.92 -0.31 -10.55
CA LYS A 113 8.57 -0.92 -9.27
C LYS A 113 8.61 0.07 -8.10
N ILE A 114 8.72 1.38 -8.35
CA ILE A 114 8.74 2.41 -7.28
C ILE A 114 7.50 2.31 -6.37
N ALA A 115 6.33 2.07 -6.95
CA ALA A 115 5.08 1.94 -6.20
C ALA A 115 5.07 0.73 -5.23
N ASN A 116 6.11 -0.10 -5.23
CA ASN A 116 6.26 -1.27 -4.36
C ASN A 116 7.14 -1.02 -3.13
N ILE A 117 7.71 0.17 -3.02
CA ILE A 117 8.59 0.55 -1.90
C ILE A 117 7.71 0.91 -0.70
N ARG A 118 8.01 0.33 0.46
CA ARG A 118 7.22 0.57 1.68
C ARG A 118 8.10 1.08 2.83
N PRO A 119 7.65 2.12 3.58
CA PRO A 119 6.52 3.00 3.26
C PRO A 119 6.74 3.72 1.93
N VAL A 120 5.66 4.13 1.24
CA VAL A 120 5.75 4.86 -0.05
C VAL A 120 6.68 6.08 0.04
N LEU A 121 6.72 6.71 1.22
CA LEU A 121 7.58 7.84 1.53
C LEU A 121 9.10 7.49 1.58
N ALA A 122 9.48 6.22 1.48
CA ALA A 122 10.86 5.77 1.27
C ALA A 122 11.25 5.67 -0.22
N ALA A 123 10.32 5.93 -1.15
CA ALA A 123 10.59 5.93 -2.59
C ALA A 123 11.81 6.78 -3.01
N PRO A 124 11.99 8.02 -2.53
CA PRO A 124 13.18 8.82 -2.89
C PRO A 124 14.50 8.15 -2.51
N LEU A 125 14.51 7.50 -1.34
CA LEU A 125 15.71 6.83 -0.83
C LEU A 125 16.12 5.65 -1.71
N TRP A 126 15.13 4.86 -2.11
CA TRP A 126 15.33 3.74 -3.02
C TRP A 126 15.76 4.24 -4.41
N ILE A 127 15.13 5.29 -4.94
CA ILE A 127 15.47 5.88 -6.24
C ILE A 127 16.92 6.39 -6.22
N SER A 128 17.30 7.13 -5.17
CA SER A 128 18.68 7.58 -4.99
C SER A 128 19.65 6.39 -4.95
N GLY A 129 19.28 5.31 -4.26
CA GLY A 129 20.02 4.05 -4.24
C GLY A 129 20.17 3.44 -5.65
N GLN A 130 19.09 3.33 -6.42
CA GLN A 130 19.12 2.80 -7.79
C GLN A 130 20.00 3.67 -8.70
N ILE A 131 19.77 4.99 -8.71
CA ILE A 131 20.55 5.94 -9.51
C ILE A 131 22.04 5.78 -9.20
N ARG A 132 22.43 5.77 -7.91
CA ARG A 132 23.84 5.63 -7.51
C ARG A 132 24.47 4.31 -7.95
N HIS A 133 23.71 3.21 -7.90
CA HIS A 133 24.22 1.89 -8.31
C HIS A 133 24.36 1.76 -9.82
N TYR A 134 23.55 2.49 -10.60
CA TYR A 134 23.39 2.20 -12.03
C TYR A 134 23.75 3.34 -12.99
N ALA A 135 23.82 4.59 -12.55
CA ALA A 135 24.15 5.72 -13.42
C ALA A 135 25.59 5.66 -13.96
N GLY A 136 26.49 4.94 -13.28
CA GLY A 136 27.88 4.73 -13.72
C GLY A 136 28.76 5.99 -13.77
N SER A 137 28.18 7.19 -13.58
CA SER A 137 28.86 8.48 -13.58
C SER A 137 28.08 9.52 -12.77
N HIS A 138 28.78 10.47 -12.15
CA HIS A 138 28.16 11.57 -11.39
C HIS A 138 27.28 12.49 -12.26
N PRO A 139 27.66 12.87 -13.49
CA PRO A 139 26.79 13.70 -14.33
C PRO A 139 25.43 13.05 -14.61
N LEU A 140 25.40 11.76 -14.96
CA LEU A 140 24.14 11.06 -15.20
C LEU A 140 23.32 10.88 -13.92
N GLU A 141 23.99 10.69 -12.76
CA GLU A 141 23.32 10.68 -11.46
C GLU A 141 22.60 12.00 -11.18
N ASP A 142 23.24 13.14 -11.42
CA ASP A 142 22.65 14.46 -11.19
C ASP A 142 21.49 14.75 -12.15
N GLU A 143 21.61 14.36 -13.42
CA GLU A 143 20.54 14.44 -14.42
C GLU A 143 19.30 13.63 -14.01
N LEU A 144 19.48 12.38 -13.57
CA LEU A 144 18.37 11.53 -13.13
C LEU A 144 17.69 12.04 -11.86
N LYS A 145 18.46 12.65 -10.93
CA LYS A 145 17.89 13.36 -9.78
C LYS A 145 17.10 14.58 -10.22
N GLY A 146 17.59 15.32 -11.22
CA GLY A 146 16.88 16.45 -11.82
C GLY A 146 15.51 16.05 -12.34
N VAL A 147 15.38 14.90 -13.03
CA VAL A 147 14.07 14.39 -13.49
C VAL A 147 13.11 14.16 -12.33
N TRP A 148 13.58 13.58 -11.23
CA TRP A 148 12.73 13.36 -10.05
C TRP A 148 12.27 14.68 -9.46
N ASP A 149 13.22 15.60 -9.23
CA ASP A 149 12.95 16.91 -8.63
C ASP A 149 11.98 17.72 -9.49
N ASP A 150 12.15 17.75 -10.82
CA ASP A 150 11.22 18.42 -11.75
C ASP A 150 9.79 17.89 -11.60
N ILE A 151 9.63 16.56 -11.62
CA ILE A 151 8.31 15.91 -11.51
C ILE A 151 7.69 16.19 -10.14
N ALA A 152 8.49 16.14 -9.09
CA ALA A 152 8.04 16.31 -7.73
C ALA A 152 7.68 17.79 -7.45
N ASP A 153 8.44 18.75 -7.99
CA ASP A 153 8.11 20.17 -7.96
C ASP A 153 6.80 20.44 -8.72
N GLU A 154 6.66 19.92 -9.96
CA GLU A 154 5.40 20.02 -10.72
C GLU A 154 4.20 19.45 -9.94
N PHE A 155 4.37 18.31 -9.28
CA PHE A 155 3.34 17.70 -8.44
C PHE A 155 2.92 18.61 -7.28
N LEU A 156 3.87 19.22 -6.57
CA LEU A 156 3.58 20.16 -5.47
C LEU A 156 2.87 21.44 -5.95
N GLN A 157 2.99 21.80 -7.23
CA GLN A 157 2.29 22.95 -7.79
C GLN A 157 0.83 22.68 -8.15
N LEU A 158 0.38 21.41 -8.18
CA LEU A 158 -1.00 21.06 -8.54
C LEU A 158 -1.98 21.65 -7.52
N ASP A 159 -3.05 22.30 -8.01
CA ASP A 159 -4.11 22.86 -7.16
C ASP A 159 -4.70 21.79 -6.23
N PHE A 160 -4.91 20.58 -6.75
CA PHE A 160 -5.37 19.42 -5.96
C PHE A 160 -4.47 19.12 -4.74
N VAL A 161 -3.15 19.22 -4.89
CA VAL A 161 -2.19 18.95 -3.82
C VAL A 161 -2.16 20.11 -2.83
N ARG A 162 -2.20 21.34 -3.33
CA ARG A 162 -2.22 22.57 -2.51
C ARG A 162 -3.49 22.73 -1.69
N GLU A 163 -4.63 22.31 -2.23
CA GLU A 163 -5.91 22.35 -1.52
C GLU A 163 -5.98 21.36 -0.34
N GLU A 164 -5.18 20.30 -0.37
CA GLU A 164 -5.07 19.34 0.72
C GLU A 164 -4.05 19.79 1.80
N ASP A 165 -3.27 20.85 1.56
CA ASP A 165 -2.37 21.45 2.54
C ASP A 165 -3.16 22.16 3.65
N LYS A 166 -3.19 21.58 4.85
CA LYS A 166 -3.85 22.16 6.02
C LYS A 166 -2.80 22.71 6.98
N ALA A 167 -2.76 24.04 7.07
CA ALA A 167 -1.90 24.75 8.00
C ALA A 167 -1.99 24.18 9.45
N PHE A 168 -0.83 24.06 10.10
CA PHE A 168 -0.64 23.71 11.53
C PHE A 168 -0.82 22.24 11.96
N ARG A 169 -0.80 21.29 11.03
CA ARG A 169 -0.49 19.89 11.35
C ARG A 169 0.77 19.53 10.59
N PHE A 170 1.66 18.74 11.20
CA PHE A 170 2.79 18.13 10.49
C PHE A 170 2.16 17.22 9.42
N ASP A 171 1.90 17.79 8.24
CA ASP A 171 1.00 17.19 7.27
C ASP A 171 1.83 16.40 6.26
N VAL A 172 1.13 15.59 5.48
CA VAL A 172 1.67 14.85 4.35
C VAL A 172 2.59 15.73 3.49
N VAL A 173 2.23 17.00 3.31
CA VAL A 173 2.96 17.97 2.50
C VAL A 173 4.35 18.28 3.07
N ASP A 174 4.52 18.48 4.39
CA ASP A 174 5.84 18.70 5.00
C ASP A 174 6.77 17.48 4.82
N ALA A 175 6.20 16.28 4.92
CA ALA A 175 6.93 15.05 4.63
C ALA A 175 7.28 14.97 3.14
N MET A 176 6.38 15.40 2.25
CA MET A 176 6.61 15.46 0.81
C MET A 176 7.66 16.51 0.43
N GLU A 177 7.65 17.71 1.02
CA GLU A 177 8.67 18.74 0.81
C GLU A 177 10.07 18.26 1.21
N LEU A 178 10.17 17.43 2.27
CA LEU A 178 11.42 16.76 2.67
C LEU A 178 11.86 15.64 1.71
N ILE A 179 10.91 15.06 0.95
CA ILE A 179 11.03 13.89 0.06
C ILE A 179 11.24 14.31 -1.41
N VAL A 180 10.80 15.50 -1.79
CA VAL A 180 10.77 16.03 -3.17
C VAL A 180 12.14 16.50 -3.65
N LYS A 181 13.02 16.97 -2.75
CA LYS A 181 14.31 17.57 -3.14
C LYS A 181 15.46 16.58 -2.99
N ILE A 182 15.65 15.71 -3.99
CA ILE A 182 16.79 14.80 -4.06
C ILE A 182 18.04 15.55 -4.59
N SER A 183 17.90 16.67 -5.30
CA SER A 183 19.02 17.38 -5.91
C SER A 183 19.91 18.15 -4.92
N GLY A 184 21.22 17.86 -5.01
CA GLY A 184 22.36 18.77 -4.96
C GLY A 184 22.67 19.59 -3.69
N ARG A 185 21.69 19.92 -2.83
CA ARG A 185 21.88 20.79 -1.65
C ARG A 185 21.24 20.25 -0.37
N ALA A 186 20.50 19.15 -0.45
CA ALA A 186 20.13 18.40 0.74
C ALA A 186 21.42 17.83 1.36
N SER A 187 21.83 18.35 2.51
CA SER A 187 23.02 17.86 3.20
C SER A 187 22.90 16.36 3.51
N PHE A 188 24.01 15.65 3.66
CA PHE A 188 24.03 14.26 4.15
C PHE A 188 23.24 14.08 5.46
N ALA A 189 23.04 15.14 6.25
CA ALA A 189 22.19 15.13 7.43
C ALA A 189 20.70 14.91 7.07
N THR A 190 20.19 15.56 6.01
CA THR A 190 18.80 15.43 5.56
C THR A 190 18.46 14.02 5.08
N ILE A 191 19.38 13.38 4.35
CA ILE A 191 19.24 11.97 3.94
C ILE A 191 19.26 11.05 5.17
N ASN A 192 20.14 11.31 6.13
CA ASN A 192 20.22 10.52 7.37
C ASN A 192 18.95 10.69 8.23
N ASP A 193 18.37 11.90 8.26
CA ASP A 193 17.12 12.19 8.96
C ASP A 193 15.93 11.49 8.29
N VAL A 194 15.87 11.45 6.95
CA VAL A 194 14.89 10.67 6.20
C VAL A 194 15.07 9.17 6.48
N VAL A 195 16.30 8.65 6.48
CA VAL A 195 16.59 7.25 6.85
C VAL A 195 16.14 6.96 8.27
N ILE A 196 16.44 7.82 9.24
CA ILE A 196 16.04 7.65 10.64
C ILE A 196 14.51 7.72 10.78
N TRP A 197 13.86 8.63 10.06
CA TRP A 197 12.40 8.76 10.04
C TRP A 197 11.73 7.53 9.42
N VAL A 198 12.23 7.04 8.27
CA VAL A 198 11.76 5.80 7.62
C VAL A 198 11.98 4.64 8.56
N ARG A 199 13.16 4.50 9.19
CA ARG A 199 13.43 3.46 10.19
C ARG A 199 12.48 3.54 11.37
N LYS A 200 12.22 4.74 11.91
CA LYS A 200 11.27 4.94 13.02
C LYS A 200 9.86 4.56 12.58
N LYS A 201 9.41 4.92 11.38
CA LYS A 201 8.08 4.56 10.87
C LYS A 201 7.98 3.06 10.53
N MET A 202 9.04 2.47 9.99
CA MET A 202 9.17 1.04 9.64
C MET A 202 9.29 0.12 10.86
N TRP A 203 9.93 0.58 11.95
CA TRP A 203 10.28 -0.30 13.08
C TRP A 203 9.74 0.16 14.43
N SER A 204 8.95 1.25 14.52
CA SER A 204 8.27 1.66 15.78
C SER A 204 7.04 0.80 16.14
N GLY A 205 6.84 -0.35 15.51
CA GLY A 205 5.83 -1.34 15.92
C GLY A 205 4.36 -0.91 15.74
N LYS A 206 4.08 0.14 14.97
CA LYS A 206 2.72 0.67 14.72
C LYS A 206 2.14 0.30 13.35
N HIS A 207 2.64 -0.74 12.69
CA HIS A 207 2.04 -1.22 11.43
C HIS A 207 0.76 -2.01 11.64
N SER A 208 0.60 -2.58 12.83
CA SER A 208 -0.57 -3.40 13.11
C SER A 208 -1.81 -2.53 13.24
N PHE A 209 -2.83 -2.85 12.44
CA PHE A 209 -4.17 -2.27 12.59
C PHE A 209 -5.03 -3.04 13.60
N ALA A 210 -4.46 -3.95 14.40
CA ALA A 210 -5.18 -4.69 15.43
C ALA A 210 -5.93 -3.78 16.42
N SER A 211 -5.33 -2.64 16.80
CA SER A 211 -5.98 -1.67 17.69
C SER A 211 -7.22 -1.00 17.09
N HIS A 212 -7.32 -0.96 15.75
CA HIS A 212 -8.52 -0.53 15.05
C HIS A 212 -9.55 -1.65 14.98
N ALA A 213 -9.11 -2.90 14.75
CA ALA A 213 -9.98 -4.08 14.77
C ALA A 213 -10.73 -4.25 16.10
N LEU A 214 -10.08 -3.93 17.23
CA LEU A 214 -10.71 -3.91 18.56
C LEU A 214 -11.89 -2.92 18.70
N LYS A 215 -12.03 -1.97 17.78
CA LYS A 215 -13.07 -0.94 17.81
C LYS A 215 -14.18 -1.22 16.80
N GLU A 216 -14.04 -2.27 15.99
CA GLU A 216 -15.05 -2.57 14.98
C GLU A 216 -16.35 -3.03 15.64
N PRO A 217 -17.52 -2.55 15.17
CA PRO A 217 -18.80 -3.01 15.69
C PRO A 217 -18.94 -4.54 15.62
N ALA A 218 -18.48 -5.17 14.54
CA ALA A 218 -18.52 -6.62 14.34
C ALA A 218 -17.65 -7.40 15.35
N PHE A 219 -16.57 -6.79 15.84
CA PHE A 219 -15.78 -7.33 16.95
C PHE A 219 -16.53 -7.17 18.27
N LEU A 220 -16.93 -5.95 18.60
CA LEU A 220 -17.53 -5.58 19.88
C LEU A 220 -18.84 -6.31 20.18
N ASN A 221 -19.66 -6.58 19.15
CA ASN A 221 -20.90 -7.32 19.29
C ASN A 221 -20.75 -8.85 19.09
N GLY A 222 -19.53 -9.33 18.85
CA GLY A 222 -19.22 -10.75 18.67
C GLY A 222 -19.78 -11.40 17.40
N ARG A 223 -20.22 -10.62 16.40
CA ARG A 223 -20.69 -11.16 15.11
C ARG A 223 -19.55 -11.77 14.29
N ALA A 224 -18.40 -11.11 14.28
CA ALA A 224 -17.22 -11.59 13.56
C ALA A 224 -16.25 -12.31 14.49
N GLN A 225 -15.79 -13.49 14.03
CA GLN A 225 -14.65 -14.21 14.58
C GLN A 225 -13.35 -13.80 13.88
N HIS A 226 -13.45 -13.44 12.60
CA HIS A 226 -12.29 -13.10 11.77
C HIS A 226 -12.44 -11.65 11.30
N ILE A 227 -11.52 -10.77 11.70
CA ILE A 227 -11.48 -9.38 11.23
C ILE A 227 -10.31 -9.24 10.27
N VAL A 228 -10.56 -8.82 9.04
CA VAL A 228 -9.56 -8.83 7.96
C VAL A 228 -9.38 -7.44 7.39
N TYR A 229 -8.15 -6.93 7.46
CA TYR A 229 -7.74 -5.72 6.75
C TYR A 229 -6.66 -6.03 5.71
N GLY A 230 -6.33 -5.00 4.92
CA GLY A 230 -5.21 -5.01 3.98
C GLY A 230 -4.39 -3.73 4.12
N HIS A 231 -3.96 -3.17 3.01
CA HIS A 231 -3.32 -1.85 2.87
C HIS A 231 -1.89 -1.71 3.45
N THR A 232 -1.54 -2.40 4.54
CA THR A 232 -0.19 -2.25 5.17
C THR A 232 0.90 -3.02 4.44
N HIS A 233 0.53 -3.99 3.58
CA HIS A 233 1.41 -4.93 2.87
C HIS A 233 2.14 -5.92 3.77
N TYR A 234 1.93 -5.84 5.08
CA TYR A 234 2.49 -6.76 6.05
C TYR A 234 1.44 -7.82 6.41
N TYR A 235 1.79 -9.09 6.25
CA TYR A 235 0.94 -10.18 6.74
C TYR A 235 1.05 -10.28 8.27
N GLU A 236 -0.10 -10.35 8.94
CA GLU A 236 -0.16 -10.57 10.38
C GLU A 236 -1.38 -11.39 10.78
N VAL A 237 -1.24 -12.15 11.87
CA VAL A 237 -2.33 -12.84 12.56
C VAL A 237 -2.21 -12.48 14.04
N VAL A 238 -3.24 -11.81 14.56
CA VAL A 238 -3.22 -11.26 15.92
C VAL A 238 -4.48 -11.72 16.66
N PRO A 239 -4.36 -12.56 17.72
CA PRO A 239 -5.49 -12.89 18.56
C PRO A 239 -5.96 -11.63 19.30
N LEU A 240 -7.24 -11.28 19.15
CA LEU A 240 -7.83 -10.10 19.77
C LEU A 240 -8.53 -10.44 21.09
N GLY A 241 -9.17 -11.61 21.16
CA GLY A 241 -9.94 -12.02 22.32
C GLY A 241 -10.59 -13.39 22.14
N MET A 242 -11.31 -13.81 23.17
CA MET A 242 -12.05 -15.07 23.21
C MET A 242 -13.41 -14.83 23.83
N LYS A 243 -14.47 -15.30 23.19
CA LYS A 243 -15.83 -15.27 23.73
C LYS A 243 -16.06 -16.55 24.54
N LEU A 244 -16.35 -16.37 25.82
CA LEU A 244 -16.54 -17.44 26.80
C LEU A 244 -18.02 -17.72 27.14
N ASP A 245 -18.95 -17.11 26.40
CA ASP A 245 -20.37 -17.19 26.74
C ASP A 245 -21.07 -18.34 25.98
N THR A 246 -21.81 -19.13 26.76
CA THR A 246 -22.53 -20.38 26.45
C THR A 246 -21.73 -21.69 26.53
N SER A 247 -22.44 -22.78 26.87
CA SER A 247 -21.98 -24.15 27.15
C SER A 247 -21.36 -24.90 25.95
N TYR A 248 -20.81 -24.18 24.99
CA TYR A 248 -20.14 -24.66 23.79
C TYR A 248 -18.70 -24.15 23.75
N GLU A 249 -17.90 -24.72 22.86
CA GLU A 249 -16.47 -24.45 22.77
C GLU A 249 -16.15 -22.95 22.66
N PRO A 250 -15.06 -22.47 23.31
CA PRO A 250 -14.66 -21.07 23.26
C PRO A 250 -14.43 -20.59 21.83
N GLU A 251 -14.99 -19.43 21.48
CA GLU A 251 -14.82 -18.84 20.15
C GLU A 251 -13.75 -17.76 20.15
N SER A 252 -12.68 -17.98 19.40
CA SER A 252 -11.60 -16.99 19.24
C SER A 252 -12.02 -15.87 18.29
N GLN A 253 -11.62 -14.63 18.61
CA GLN A 253 -11.70 -13.49 17.71
C GLN A 253 -10.29 -13.07 17.32
N ILE A 254 -10.00 -13.05 16.03
CA ILE A 254 -8.66 -12.91 15.48
C ILE A 254 -8.68 -11.83 14.39
N TYR A 255 -7.67 -10.96 14.41
CA TYR A 255 -7.40 -10.01 13.36
C TYR A 255 -6.34 -10.56 12.39
N PHE A 256 -6.57 -10.33 11.11
CA PHE A 256 -5.69 -10.69 10.01
C PHE A 256 -5.40 -9.45 9.17
N ASN A 257 -4.15 -9.30 8.76
CA ASN A 257 -3.82 -8.47 7.60
C ASN A 257 -3.46 -9.36 6.43
N ALA A 258 -4.08 -9.13 5.28
CA ALA A 258 -3.88 -9.92 4.07
C ALA A 258 -2.47 -9.79 3.45
N GLY A 259 -1.69 -8.78 3.86
CA GLY A 259 -0.36 -8.57 3.33
C GLY A 259 -0.37 -8.11 1.87
N THR A 260 0.48 -8.71 1.04
CA THR A 260 0.65 -8.33 -0.37
C THR A 260 0.95 -9.54 -1.25
N TRP A 261 0.60 -9.44 -2.54
CA TRP A 261 0.95 -10.40 -3.61
C TRP A 261 1.85 -9.70 -4.61
N HIS A 262 3.00 -9.23 -4.15
CA HIS A 262 3.87 -8.40 -4.97
C HIS A 262 5.33 -8.44 -4.54
N SER A 263 6.21 -7.88 -5.39
CA SER A 263 7.59 -7.59 -5.00
C SER A 263 7.61 -6.59 -3.85
N TYR A 264 8.46 -6.86 -2.87
CA TYR A 264 8.72 -6.08 -1.68
C TYR A 264 10.17 -5.64 -1.69
N TYR A 265 10.45 -4.39 -1.32
CA TYR A 265 11.80 -3.85 -1.20
C TYR A 265 12.03 -3.39 0.23
N ASP A 266 12.80 -4.15 0.99
CA ASP A 266 13.17 -3.78 2.36
C ASP A 266 14.53 -3.13 2.41
N LEU A 267 14.63 -2.02 3.14
CA LEU A 267 15.90 -1.39 3.43
C LEU A 267 16.76 -2.32 4.29
N ALA A 268 17.96 -2.64 3.80
CA ALA A 268 18.88 -3.57 4.46
C ALA A 268 19.26 -3.08 5.87
N ILE A 269 19.21 -3.99 6.85
CA ILE A 269 19.49 -3.68 8.26
C ILE A 269 20.98 -3.39 8.48
N GLN A 270 21.88 -4.09 7.77
CA GLN A 270 23.32 -4.08 8.00
C GLN A 270 23.95 -2.68 7.88
N ASN A 271 23.52 -1.87 6.89
CA ASN A 271 23.94 -0.46 6.77
C ASN A 271 22.95 0.36 5.92
N PRO A 272 21.88 0.89 6.50
CA PRO A 272 20.84 1.61 5.75
C PRO A 272 21.28 2.95 5.17
N LYS A 273 22.40 3.51 5.61
CA LYS A 273 22.99 4.70 4.97
C LYS A 273 23.45 4.41 3.54
N GLU A 274 23.71 3.14 3.23
CA GLU A 274 24.01 2.70 1.86
C GLU A 274 22.77 2.61 0.98
N GLN A 275 21.56 2.77 1.55
CA GLN A 275 20.30 2.79 0.80
C GLN A 275 20.11 1.53 -0.05
N LYS A 276 20.64 0.41 0.43
CA LYS A 276 20.51 -0.89 -0.22
C LYS A 276 19.17 -1.50 0.15
N PHE A 277 18.39 -1.85 -0.85
CA PHE A 277 17.12 -2.52 -0.67
C PHE A 277 17.22 -3.96 -1.16
N VAL A 278 16.69 -4.88 -0.37
CA VAL A 278 16.63 -6.30 -0.68
C VAL A 278 15.25 -6.61 -1.29
N PRO A 279 15.18 -7.03 -2.56
CA PRO A 279 13.94 -7.47 -3.16
C PRO A 279 13.59 -8.88 -2.70
N TYR A 280 12.31 -9.12 -2.44
CA TYR A 280 11.72 -10.45 -2.36
C TYR A 280 10.23 -10.35 -2.71
N GLN A 281 9.60 -11.44 -3.11
CA GLN A 281 8.16 -11.50 -3.34
C GLN A 281 7.49 -12.18 -2.16
N ALA A 282 6.34 -11.67 -1.75
CA ALA A 282 5.50 -12.29 -0.74
C ALA A 282 4.18 -12.73 -1.36
N LEU A 283 3.64 -13.85 -0.86
CA LEU A 283 2.35 -14.38 -1.24
C LEU A 283 1.64 -14.88 0.01
N THR A 284 0.41 -14.42 0.23
CA THR A 284 -0.37 -14.76 1.42
C THR A 284 -1.79 -15.15 1.07
N TYR A 285 -2.21 -16.35 1.44
CA TYR A 285 -3.59 -16.80 1.34
C TYR A 285 -4.25 -16.77 2.71
N LEU A 286 -5.43 -16.15 2.78
CA LEU A 286 -6.33 -16.24 3.92
C LEU A 286 -7.57 -16.98 3.45
N THR A 287 -7.88 -18.10 4.06
CA THR A 287 -9.07 -18.89 3.75
C THR A 287 -9.90 -19.04 5.01
N PHE A 288 -11.20 -18.81 4.91
CA PHE A 288 -12.15 -18.90 6.01
C PHE A 288 -13.21 -19.94 5.64
N TYR A 289 -13.63 -20.73 6.62
CA TYR A 289 -14.53 -21.85 6.43
C TYR A 289 -15.67 -21.81 7.44
N THR A 290 -16.86 -22.22 7.00
CA THR A 290 -17.95 -22.70 7.85
C THR A 290 -17.55 -24.03 8.52
N ALA A 291 -18.38 -24.55 9.43
CA ALA A 291 -18.00 -25.75 10.19
C ALA A 291 -17.91 -26.99 9.28
N GLU A 292 -18.71 -26.97 8.22
CA GLU A 292 -18.98 -28.08 7.32
C GLU A 292 -18.03 -28.12 6.11
N GLU A 293 -17.33 -27.02 5.83
CA GLU A 293 -16.52 -26.88 4.60
C GLU A 293 -15.14 -27.53 4.70
N HIS A 294 -14.56 -27.69 5.91
CA HIS A 294 -13.17 -28.11 6.03
C HIS A 294 -12.80 -28.77 7.36
N ASP A 295 -13.20 -30.04 7.56
CA ASP A 295 -12.82 -30.89 8.70
C ASP A 295 -12.92 -30.19 10.09
N GLY A 296 -13.87 -29.27 10.25
CA GLY A 296 -14.06 -28.46 11.47
C GLY A 296 -13.14 -27.25 11.65
N ARG A 297 -12.17 -27.01 10.75
CA ARG A 297 -11.31 -25.80 10.78
C ARG A 297 -12.13 -24.56 10.42
N ARG A 298 -11.84 -23.43 11.07
CA ARG A 298 -12.52 -22.15 10.82
C ARG A 298 -11.77 -21.22 9.88
N PHE A 299 -10.45 -21.37 9.82
CA PHE A 299 -9.60 -20.64 8.91
C PHE A 299 -8.31 -21.41 8.65
N GLU A 300 -7.62 -21.04 7.59
CA GLU A 300 -6.26 -21.44 7.29
C GLU A 300 -5.52 -20.27 6.66
N THR A 301 -4.26 -20.07 7.06
CA THR A 301 -3.41 -19.02 6.49
C THR A 301 -2.09 -19.60 6.01
N TRP A 302 -1.72 -19.25 4.78
CA TRP A 302 -0.45 -19.64 4.17
C TRP A 302 0.28 -18.38 3.76
N SER A 303 1.50 -18.17 4.26
CA SER A 303 2.34 -17.05 3.85
C SER A 303 3.72 -17.56 3.49
N GLY A 304 4.24 -17.13 2.34
CA GLY A 304 5.55 -17.50 1.83
C GLY A 304 6.27 -16.30 1.23
N ALA A 305 7.60 -16.35 1.29
CA ALA A 305 8.48 -15.39 0.64
C ALA A 305 9.46 -16.12 -0.29
N TYR A 306 9.74 -15.53 -1.45
CA TYR A 306 10.65 -16.08 -2.46
C TYR A 306 11.42 -14.97 -3.19
N ALA A 307 12.54 -15.29 -3.82
CA ALA A 307 13.39 -14.35 -4.56
C ALA A 307 13.97 -15.01 -5.81
#